data_AF-A0A939ZJJ0-F1
#
_entry.id   AF-A0A939ZJJ0-F1
#
_cell.length_a   1.000
_cell.length_b   1.000
_cell.length_c   1.000
_cell.angle_alpha   90.00
_cell.angle_beta   90.00
_cell.angle_gamma   90.00
#
_symmetry.space_group_name_H-M   'P 1'
#
loop_
_entity.id
_entity.type
_entity.pdbx_description
1 polymer ?
#
loop_
_entity_poly.entity_id
_entity_poly.type
_entity_poly.pdbx_seq_one_letter_code
_entity_poly.pdbx_strand_id
1 'polypeptide(L)'
;MLESGEDYLETIYILKKKNGIVYSIDVAKELGFSRPSISRAMGILREEGYITMDDVGKEINLTETGRKKAVEVYDKHKTLTAFLQMTAGVSEKIAEQDACRIEHIISTSTFRGIKSFMKNNQ
;
A
#
# COMPACT_ATOMS: atom_id res chain seq x y z
N MET A 1 -8.97 -9.56 -3.73
CA MET A 1 -7.87 -9.27 -2.81
C MET A 1 -8.45 -8.65 -1.55
N LEU A 2 -8.01 -9.10 -0.38
CA LEU A 2 -8.41 -8.56 0.93
C LEU A 2 -7.56 -7.33 1.27
N GLU A 3 -7.98 -6.54 2.26
CA GLU A 3 -7.23 -5.40 2.85
C GLU A 3 -5.75 -5.75 3.06
N SER A 4 -5.48 -6.88 3.70
CA SER A 4 -4.11 -7.37 3.92
C SER A 4 -3.29 -7.56 2.64
N GLY A 5 -3.92 -7.94 1.52
CA GLY A 5 -3.24 -8.05 0.23
C GLY A 5 -2.84 -6.69 -0.34
N GLU A 6 -3.68 -5.68 -0.17
CA GLU A 6 -3.40 -4.30 -0.57
C GLU A 6 -2.26 -3.70 0.27
N ASP A 7 -2.27 -3.92 1.59
CA ASP A 7 -1.19 -3.51 2.51
C ASP A 7 0.17 -4.04 2.07
N TYR A 8 0.24 -5.33 1.70
CA TYR A 8 1.50 -5.94 1.23
C TYR A 8 2.00 -5.28 -0.05
N LEU A 9 1.12 -5.08 -1.04
CA LEU A 9 1.51 -4.49 -2.33
C LEU A 9 1.95 -3.04 -2.17
N GLU A 10 1.23 -2.25 -1.37
CA GLU A 10 1.62 -0.89 -1.04
C GLU A 10 2.96 -0.85 -0.32
N THR A 11 3.16 -1.69 0.70
CA THR A 11 4.42 -1.78 1.45
C THR A 11 5.60 -2.12 0.54
N ILE A 12 5.44 -3.12 -0.34
CA ILE A 12 6.47 -3.49 -1.32
C ILE A 12 6.78 -2.30 -2.23
N TYR A 13 5.76 -1.58 -2.70
CA TYR A 13 5.94 -0.40 -3.56
C TYR A 13 6.69 0.73 -2.86
N ILE A 14 6.32 1.06 -1.61
CA ILE A 14 6.97 2.10 -0.80
C ILE A 14 8.44 1.72 -0.54
N LEU A 15 8.69 0.49 -0.10
CA LEU A 15 10.05 0.00 0.17
C LEU A 15 10.90 -0.02 -1.10
N LYS A 16 10.36 -0.43 -2.25
CA LYS A 16 11.08 -0.42 -3.53
C LYS A 16 11.44 1.00 -3.95
N LYS A 17 10.53 1.96 -3.77
CA LYS A 17 10.77 3.38 -4.06
C LYS A 17 11.85 3.99 -3.16
N LYS A 18 11.93 3.53 -1.90
CA LYS A 18 12.89 4.03 -0.89
C LYS A 18 14.28 3.39 -1.00
N ASN A 19 14.33 2.07 -1.22
CA ASN A 19 15.53 1.27 -1.07
C ASN A 19 16.02 0.62 -2.38
N GLY A 20 15.22 0.66 -3.46
CA GLY A 20 15.53 0.04 -4.75
C GLY A 20 15.35 -1.49 -4.80
N ILE A 21 15.70 -2.20 -3.71
CA ILE A 21 15.53 -3.66 -3.56
C ILE A 21 14.66 -3.91 -2.33
N VAL A 22 13.81 -4.94 -2.41
CA VAL A 22 12.90 -5.31 -1.31
C VAL A 22 13.01 -6.81 -1.06
N TYR A 23 13.23 -7.17 0.20
CA TYR A 23 13.17 -8.55 0.65
C TYR A 23 11.91 -8.83 1.45
N SER A 24 11.48 -10.09 1.47
CA SER A 24 10.34 -10.54 2.30
C SER A 24 10.50 -10.20 3.78
N ILE A 25 11.74 -10.16 4.29
CA ILE A 25 12.01 -9.75 5.67
C ILE A 25 11.79 -8.24 5.93
N ASP A 26 11.96 -7.40 4.90
CA ASP A 26 11.73 -5.97 5.03
C ASP A 26 10.23 -5.69 5.16
N VAL A 27 9.42 -6.38 4.35
CA VAL A 27 7.95 -6.33 4.42
C VAL A 27 7.46 -6.81 5.79
N ALA A 28 8.03 -7.89 6.31
CA ALA A 28 7.71 -8.40 7.65
C ALA A 28 7.96 -7.36 8.74
N LYS A 29 9.10 -6.67 8.66
CA LYS A 29 9.51 -5.66 9.62
C LYS A 29 8.62 -4.43 9.56
N GLU A 30 8.29 -3.97 8.35
CA GLU A 30 7.47 -2.77 8.15
C GLU A 30 6.03 -2.98 8.65
N LEU A 31 5.43 -4.13 8.36
CA LEU A 31 4.05 -4.45 8.77
C LEU A 31 3.94 -5.06 10.18
N GLY A 32 5.06 -5.34 10.84
CA GLY A 32 5.08 -5.97 12.16
C GLY A 32 4.57 -7.42 12.17
N PHE A 33 4.67 -8.14 11.05
CA PHE A 33 4.21 -9.53 10.92
C PHE A 33 5.34 -10.56 11.04
N SER A 34 4.96 -11.78 11.42
CA SER A 34 5.90 -12.90 11.54
C SER A 34 6.40 -13.38 10.17
N ARG A 35 7.60 -13.97 10.13
CA ARG A 35 8.16 -14.56 8.90
C ARG A 35 7.24 -15.63 8.27
N PRO A 36 6.62 -16.56 9.04
CA PRO A 36 5.65 -17.49 8.48
C PRO A 36 4.44 -16.81 7.83
N SER A 37 3.90 -15.76 8.47
CA SER A 37 2.76 -14.99 7.94
C SER A 37 3.11 -14.34 6.59
N ILE A 38 4.27 -13.70 6.51
CA ILE A 38 4.74 -13.09 5.26
C ILE A 38 5.02 -14.12 4.19
N SER A 39 5.67 -15.24 4.52
CA SER A 39 5.93 -16.30 3.55
C SER A 39 4.65 -16.81 2.90
N ARG A 40 3.58 -16.99 3.69
CA ARG A 40 2.27 -17.37 3.18
C ARG A 40 1.67 -16.28 2.29
N ALA A 41 1.71 -15.02 2.72
CA ALA A 41 1.19 -13.89 1.95
C ALA A 41 1.91 -13.73 0.60
N MET A 42 3.24 -13.83 0.58
CA MET A 42 4.03 -13.77 -0.66
C MET A 42 3.70 -14.93 -1.60
N GLY A 43 3.45 -16.13 -1.07
CA GLY A 43 2.97 -17.26 -1.87
C GLY A 43 1.65 -16.95 -2.58
N ILE A 44 0.66 -16.42 -1.84
CA ILE A 44 -0.65 -16.04 -2.39
C ILE A 44 -0.50 -14.94 -3.45
N LEU A 45 0.22 -13.86 -3.17
CA LEU A 45 0.40 -12.76 -4.12
C LEU A 45 1.14 -13.19 -5.39
N ARG A 46 2.05 -14.16 -5.28
CA ARG A 46 2.74 -14.77 -6.42
C ARG A 46 1.78 -15.64 -7.24
N GLU A 47 1.00 -16.49 -6.59
CA GLU A 47 -0.02 -17.33 -7.25
C GLU A 47 -1.08 -16.48 -7.97
N GLU A 48 -1.46 -15.34 -7.38
CA GLU A 48 -2.38 -14.36 -7.99
C GLU A 48 -1.71 -13.46 -9.06
N GLY A 49 -0.39 -13.59 -9.28
CA GLY A 49 0.34 -12.88 -10.33
C GLY A 49 0.64 -11.41 -10.04
N TYR A 50 0.58 -10.97 -8.79
CA TYR A 50 0.92 -9.60 -8.39
C TYR A 50 2.42 -9.40 -8.13
N ILE A 51 3.14 -10.47 -7.76
CA ILE A 51 4.59 -10.39 -7.52
C ILE A 51 5.34 -11.53 -8.20
N THR A 52 6.64 -11.31 -8.41
CA THR A 52 7.63 -12.35 -8.66
C THR A 52 8.65 -12.35 -7.53
N MET A 53 9.30 -13.50 -7.35
CA MET A 53 10.41 -13.67 -6.42
C MET A 53 11.57 -14.32 -7.16
N ASP A 54 12.81 -14.00 -6.77
CA ASP A 54 14.00 -14.70 -7.26
C ASP A 54 13.96 -16.22 -6.92
N ASP A 55 14.85 -17.00 -7.54
CA ASP A 55 14.91 -18.46 -7.34
C ASP A 55 15.19 -18.88 -5.88
N VAL A 56 15.68 -17.94 -5.07
CA VAL A 56 16.00 -18.14 -3.65
C VAL A 56 14.87 -17.63 -2.74
N GLY A 57 13.79 -17.06 -3.31
CA GLY A 57 12.62 -16.54 -2.60
C GLY A 57 12.91 -15.33 -1.71
N LYS A 58 13.96 -14.55 -2.01
CA LYS A 58 14.41 -13.43 -1.18
C LYS A 58 13.93 -12.11 -1.74
N GLU A 59 14.38 -11.74 -2.94
CA GLU A 59 14.00 -10.47 -3.55
C GLU A 59 12.57 -10.55 -4.08
N ILE A 60 11.77 -9.53 -3.77
CA ILE A 60 10.40 -9.37 -4.26
C ILE A 60 10.36 -8.29 -5.34
N ASN A 61 9.70 -8.59 -6.44
CA ASN A 61 9.40 -7.64 -7.51
C ASN A 61 7.90 -7.59 -7.79
N LEU A 62 7.36 -6.39 -7.94
CA LEU A 62 5.98 -6.20 -8.39
C LEU A 62 5.90 -6.54 -9.88
N THR A 63 4.92 -7.33 -10.28
CA THR A 63 4.53 -7.42 -11.69
C THR A 63 3.87 -6.11 -12.12
N GLU A 64 3.60 -5.92 -13.42
CA GLU A 64 2.89 -4.71 -13.85
C GLU A 64 1.48 -4.62 -13.23
N THR A 65 0.80 -5.75 -13.07
CA THR A 65 -0.50 -5.82 -12.39
C THR A 65 -0.36 -5.47 -10.90
N GLY A 66 0.63 -6.03 -10.21
CA GLY A 66 0.92 -5.71 -8.80
C GLY A 66 1.29 -4.24 -8.61
N ARG A 67 2.11 -3.69 -9.51
CA ARG A 67 2.52 -2.29 -9.49
C ARG A 67 1.33 -1.35 -9.69
N LYS A 68 0.48 -1.63 -10.68
CA LYS A 68 -0.72 -0.82 -10.92
C LYS A 68 -1.62 -0.79 -9.69
N LYS A 69 -1.81 -1.94 -9.05
CA LYS A 69 -2.64 -2.06 -7.86
C LYS A 69 -2.02 -1.36 -6.64
N ALA A 70 -0.72 -1.56 -6.40
CA ALA A 70 0.02 -0.88 -5.34
C ALA A 70 -0.03 0.65 -5.48
N VAL A 71 0.15 1.16 -6.70
CA VAL A 71 0.08 2.60 -6.99
C VAL A 71 -1.33 3.15 -6.76
N GLU A 72 -2.38 2.39 -7.08
CA GLU A 72 -3.77 2.82 -6.81
C GLU A 72 -4.03 2.95 -5.31
N VAL A 73 -3.57 1.99 -4.51
CA VAL A 73 -3.69 2.03 -3.04
C VAL A 73 -2.88 3.22 -2.52
N TYR A 74 -1.59 3.31 -2.86
CA TYR A 74 -0.74 4.41 -2.42
C TYR A 74 -1.26 5.81 -2.80
N ASP A 75 -1.90 5.97 -3.96
CA ASP A 75 -2.56 7.22 -4.37
C ASP A 75 -3.76 7.54 -3.47
N LYS A 76 -4.54 6.53 -3.05
CA LYS A 76 -5.60 6.72 -2.05
C LYS A 76 -5.01 7.13 -0.72
N HIS A 77 -4.01 6.40 -0.22
CA HIS A 77 -3.30 6.71 1.01
C HIS A 77 -2.90 8.19 1.05
N LYS A 78 -2.06 8.64 0.11
CA LYS A 78 -1.53 10.00 0.09
C LYS A 78 -2.62 11.06 -0.10
N THR A 79 -3.63 10.79 -0.92
CA THR A 79 -4.75 11.72 -1.12
C THR A 79 -5.56 11.88 0.16
N LEU A 80 -5.85 10.78 0.86
CA LEU A 80 -6.59 10.78 2.12
C LEU A 80 -5.78 11.43 3.24
N THR A 81 -4.48 11.16 3.32
CA THR A 81 -3.57 11.84 4.27
C THR A 81 -3.67 13.35 4.09
N ALA A 82 -3.46 13.84 2.86
CA ALA A 82 -3.52 15.28 2.56
C ALA A 82 -4.90 15.87 2.85
N PHE A 83 -5.96 15.15 2.51
CA PHE A 83 -7.34 15.56 2.78
C PHE A 83 -7.62 15.71 4.28
N LEU A 84 -7.19 14.74 5.10
CA LEU A 84 -7.38 14.77 6.55
C LEU A 84 -6.57 15.89 7.20
N GLN A 85 -5.33 16.11 6.76
CA GLN A 85 -4.53 17.24 7.23
C GLN A 85 -5.21 18.58 6.89
N MET A 86 -5.68 18.73 5.66
CA MET A 86 -6.29 19.97 5.19
C MET A 86 -7.64 20.27 5.85
N THR A 87 -8.50 19.26 6.02
CA THR A 87 -9.88 19.46 6.47
C THR A 87 -10.10 19.27 7.96
N ALA A 88 -9.39 18.31 8.57
CA ALA A 88 -9.49 18.05 10.00
C ALA A 88 -8.37 18.74 10.81
N GLY A 89 -7.31 19.23 10.16
CA GLY A 89 -6.21 19.94 10.83
C GLY A 89 -5.34 19.06 11.71
N VAL A 90 -5.35 17.74 11.51
CA VAL A 90 -4.56 16.78 12.29
C VAL A 90 -3.12 16.70 11.79
N SER A 91 -2.21 16.26 12.67
CA SER A 91 -0.81 16.02 12.30
C SER A 91 -0.67 14.97 11.18
N GLU A 92 0.40 15.04 10.40
CA GLU A 92 0.71 14.07 9.33
C GLU A 92 0.68 12.63 9.86
N LYS A 93 1.28 12.38 11.02
CA LYS A 93 1.29 11.03 11.64
C LYS A 93 -0.12 10.48 11.89
N ILE A 94 -1.04 11.32 12.39
CA ILE A 94 -2.44 10.90 12.62
C ILE A 94 -3.14 10.69 11.28
N ALA A 95 -2.96 11.61 10.33
CA ALA A 95 -3.55 11.51 9.01
C ALA A 95 -3.09 10.26 8.24
N GLU A 96 -1.82 9.86 8.32
CA GLU A 96 -1.29 8.64 7.71
C GLU A 96 -1.90 7.38 8.35
N GLN A 97 -1.98 7.34 9.68
CA GLN A 97 -2.59 6.22 10.41
C GLN A 97 -4.08 6.03 10.07
N ASP A 98 -4.82 7.13 9.98
CA ASP A 98 -6.24 7.09 9.65
C ASP A 98 -6.46 6.79 8.15
N ALA A 99 -5.67 7.41 7.26
CA ALA A 99 -5.73 7.15 5.82
C ALA A 99 -5.48 5.69 5.48
N CYS A 100 -4.50 5.05 6.14
CA CYS A 100 -4.17 3.63 5.97
C CYS A 100 -5.38 2.71 6.16
N ARG A 101 -6.32 3.07 7.03
CA ARG A 101 -7.51 2.25 7.29
C ARG A 101 -8.67 2.63 6.38
N ILE A 102 -8.83 3.92 6.11
CA ILE A 102 -9.92 4.44 5.30
C ILE A 102 -9.78 3.97 3.85
N GLU A 103 -8.57 3.89 3.32
CA GLU A 103 -8.34 3.60 1.90
C GLU A 103 -8.85 2.24 1.42
N HIS A 104 -8.92 1.25 2.32
CA HIS A 104 -9.43 -0.09 2.03
C HIS A 104 -10.94 -0.23 2.19
N ILE A 105 -11.59 0.72 2.86
CA ILE A 105 -13.02 0.66 3.22
C ILE A 105 -13.85 1.62 2.36
N ILE A 106 -13.26 2.76 1.98
CA ILE A 106 -13.97 3.83 1.29
C ILE A 106 -14.39 3.41 -0.12
N SER A 107 -15.62 3.78 -0.51
CA SER A 107 -16.10 3.52 -1.86
C SER A 107 -15.32 4.33 -2.89
N THR A 108 -15.16 3.78 -4.10
CA THR A 108 -14.54 4.48 -5.23
C THR A 108 -15.22 5.82 -5.53
N SER A 109 -16.55 5.89 -5.39
CA SER A 109 -17.31 7.12 -5.62
C SER A 109 -16.98 8.21 -4.60
N THR A 110 -16.90 7.84 -3.31
CA THR A 110 -16.51 8.77 -2.24
C THR A 110 -15.07 9.25 -2.43
N PHE A 111 -14.14 8.33 -2.74
CA PHE A 111 -12.75 8.68 -3.01
C PHE A 111 -12.62 9.65 -4.19
N ARG A 112 -13.36 9.43 -5.29
CA ARG A 112 -13.39 10.37 -6.42
C ARG A 112 -13.90 11.75 -6.03
N GLY A 113 -14.93 11.82 -5.18
CA GLY A 113 -15.42 13.07 -4.62
C GLY A 113 -14.35 13.82 -3.83
N ILE A 114 -13.66 13.13 -2.92
CA ILE A 114 -12.53 13.68 -2.14
C ILE A 114 -11.41 14.15 -3.07
N LYS A 115 -11.02 13.34 -4.05
CA LYS A 115 -9.94 13.69 -4.99
C LYS A 115 -10.29 14.93 -5.82
N SER A 116 -11.54 15.08 -6.26
CA SER A 116 -12.02 16.28 -6.94
C SER A 116 -12.05 17.49 -6.01
N PHE A 117 -12.48 17.32 -4.77
CA PHE A 117 -12.44 18.38 -3.76
C PHE A 117 -11.01 18.89 -3.54
N MET A 118 -10.04 17.98 -3.37
CA MET A 118 -8.62 18.35 -3.21
C MET A 118 -8.08 19.14 -4.41
N LYS A 119 -8.44 18.77 -5.65
CA LYS A 119 -8.00 19.51 -6.85
C LYS A 119 -8.53 20.93 -6.94
N ASN A 120 -9.72 21.18 -6.40
CA ASN A 120 -10.39 22.48 -6.49
C ASN A 120 -10.08 23.42 -5.31
N ASN A 121 -9.47 22.91 -4.24
CA ASN A 121 -9.23 23.64 -3.00
C ASN A 121 -7.74 23.60 -2.58
N GLN A 122 -6.85 23.33 -3.56
CA GLN A 122 -5.40 23.46 -3.42
C GLN A 122 -4.93 24.84 -3.87
#